data_AF-A0A1C6GHE7-F1
#
_entry.id   AF-A0A1C6GHE7-F1
#
_cell.length_a   1.000
_cell.length_b   1.000
_cell.length_c   1.000
_cell.angle_alpha   90.00
_cell.angle_beta   90.00
_cell.angle_gamma   90.00
#
_symmetry.space_group_name_H-M   'P 1'
#
loop_
_entity.id
_entity.type
_entity.pdbx_description
1 polymer ?
#
loop_
_entity_poly.entity_id
_entity_poly.type
_entity_poly.pdbx_seq_one_letter_code
_entity_poly.pdbx_strand_id
1 'polypeptide(L)'
;MTLSAKRLGERCGLTAEEMNILLKEEGFLSGEPGNYYPTEKGKLFVVEKGDDNGYGGYAFRGWNWFEWDERILEELDTSVENKRYIREKTSEERRRRRAEKVAESEAYWKKVNSRKERPAEDISNELKDSTTGKLVIGALALVVYGIYKVITHITKNDD
;
A
#
# COMPACT_ATOMS: atom_id res chain seq x y z
N MET A 1 -15.59 -25.30 9.54
CA MET A 1 -14.26 -25.07 8.91
C MET A 1 -14.04 -23.57 8.86
N THR A 2 -12.78 -23.10 8.88
CA THR A 2 -12.46 -21.66 8.73
C THR A 2 -11.86 -21.36 7.36
N LEU A 3 -12.21 -20.21 6.80
CA LEU A 3 -11.80 -19.76 5.48
C LEU A 3 -11.27 -18.33 5.53
N SER A 4 -10.27 -18.04 4.70
CA SER A 4 -9.90 -16.64 4.44
C SER A 4 -10.99 -15.94 3.62
N ALA A 5 -11.02 -14.61 3.65
CA ALA A 5 -11.92 -13.82 2.80
C ALA A 5 -11.79 -14.17 1.30
N LYS A 6 -10.59 -14.55 0.85
CA LYS A 6 -10.37 -15.05 -0.52
C LYS A 6 -11.16 -16.34 -0.78
N ARG A 7 -11.04 -17.34 0.10
CA ARG A 7 -11.74 -18.63 -0.06
C ARG A 7 -13.25 -18.49 0.10
N LEU A 8 -13.73 -17.59 0.98
CA LEU A 8 -15.15 -17.24 1.04
C LEU A 8 -15.62 -16.64 -0.28
N GLY A 9 -14.89 -15.66 -0.81
CA GLY A 9 -15.21 -15.02 -2.09
C GLY A 9 -15.29 -16.03 -3.23
N GLU A 10 -14.32 -16.96 -3.32
CA GLU A 10 -14.32 -18.03 -4.33
C GLU A 10 -15.60 -18.86 -4.32
N ARG A 11 -16.19 -19.15 -3.15
CA ARG A 11 -17.47 -19.86 -3.04
C ARG A 11 -18.66 -19.04 -3.53
N CYS A 12 -18.58 -17.72 -3.47
CA CYS A 12 -19.64 -16.80 -3.88
C CYS A 12 -19.46 -16.25 -5.30
N GLY A 13 -18.34 -16.56 -5.97
CA GLY A 13 -17.96 -15.97 -7.25
C GLY A 13 -17.49 -14.52 -7.14
N LEU A 14 -16.83 -14.18 -6.03
CA LEU A 14 -16.29 -12.86 -5.71
C LEU A 14 -14.77 -12.93 -5.52
N THR A 15 -14.07 -11.84 -5.83
CA THR A 15 -12.67 -11.67 -5.45
C THR A 15 -12.53 -11.41 -3.95
N ALA A 16 -11.32 -11.54 -3.40
CA ALA A 16 -11.07 -11.27 -1.97
C ALA A 16 -11.43 -9.83 -1.56
N GLU A 17 -11.19 -8.85 -2.44
CA GLU A 17 -11.54 -7.45 -2.16
C GLU A 17 -13.04 -7.21 -2.19
N GLU A 18 -13.74 -7.78 -3.18
CA GLU A 18 -15.21 -7.73 -3.27
C GLU A 18 -15.85 -8.41 -2.05
N MET A 19 -15.29 -9.54 -1.60
CA MET A 19 -15.75 -10.23 -0.39
C MET A 19 -15.56 -9.35 0.86
N ASN A 20 -14.42 -8.67 1.00
CA ASN A 20 -14.21 -7.74 2.12
C ASN A 20 -15.17 -6.54 2.07
N ILE A 21 -15.49 -6.04 0.89
CA ILE A 21 -16.47 -4.97 0.73
C ILE A 21 -17.87 -5.47 1.08
N LEU A 22 -18.27 -6.67 0.64
CA LEU A 22 -19.54 -7.29 1.04
C LEU A 22 -19.63 -7.44 2.57
N LEU A 23 -18.59 -7.98 3.21
CA LEU A 23 -18.51 -8.09 4.67
C LEU A 23 -18.62 -6.73 5.37
N LYS A 24 -18.06 -5.66 4.78
CA LYS A 24 -18.17 -4.29 5.31
C LYS A 24 -19.59 -3.73 5.15
N GLU A 25 -20.18 -3.85 3.96
CA GLU A 25 -21.53 -3.34 3.67
C GLU A 25 -22.58 -4.02 4.55
N GLU A 26 -22.41 -5.30 4.84
CA GLU A 26 -23.30 -6.04 5.74
C GLU A 26 -22.95 -5.89 7.23
N GLY A 27 -21.95 -5.06 7.54
CA GLY A 27 -21.61 -4.66 8.90
C GLY A 27 -20.82 -5.69 9.70
N PHE A 28 -20.22 -6.70 9.07
CA PHE A 28 -19.30 -7.65 9.73
C PHE A 28 -17.88 -7.07 9.84
N LEU A 29 -17.49 -6.22 8.88
CA LEU A 29 -16.22 -5.50 8.89
C LEU A 29 -16.43 -4.00 8.97
N SER A 30 -15.40 -3.31 9.45
CA SER A 30 -15.21 -1.87 9.40
C SER A 30 -13.81 -1.55 8.90
N GLY A 31 -13.53 -0.28 8.62
CA GLY A 31 -12.23 0.17 8.11
C GLY A 31 -12.17 0.23 6.59
N GLU A 32 -10.97 0.23 6.05
CA GLU A 32 -10.69 0.50 4.63
C GLU A 32 -9.89 -0.63 3.99
N PRO A 33 -9.86 -0.74 2.65
CA PRO A 33 -9.04 -1.73 1.96
C PRO A 33 -7.58 -1.75 2.46
N GLY A 34 -7.16 -2.88 3.02
CA GLY A 34 -5.83 -3.07 3.60
C GLY A 34 -5.74 -2.81 5.12
N ASN A 35 -6.81 -2.32 5.74
CA ASN A 35 -6.88 -2.10 7.18
C ASN A 35 -8.32 -2.29 7.70
N TYR A 36 -8.77 -3.55 7.68
CA TYR A 36 -10.10 -3.94 8.13
C TYR A 36 -10.08 -4.42 9.58
N TYR A 37 -11.21 -4.23 10.27
CA TYR A 37 -11.41 -4.70 11.64
C TYR A 37 -12.80 -5.35 11.80
N PRO A 38 -12.92 -6.49 12.51
CA PRO A 38 -14.20 -7.10 12.81
C PRO A 38 -15.04 -6.20 13.70
N THR A 39 -16.30 -5.99 13.33
CA THR A 39 -17.29 -5.37 14.22
C THR A 39 -17.73 -6.37 15.28
N GLU A 40 -18.55 -5.94 16.25
CA GLU A 40 -19.16 -6.87 17.21
C GLU A 40 -19.99 -7.96 16.53
N LYS A 41 -20.67 -7.64 15.42
CA LYS A 41 -21.36 -8.63 14.56
C LYS A 41 -20.37 -9.59 13.91
N GLY A 42 -19.27 -9.06 13.37
CA GLY A 42 -18.21 -9.85 12.72
C GLY A 42 -17.53 -10.84 13.65
N LYS A 43 -17.24 -10.43 14.89
CA LYS A 43 -16.54 -11.23 15.91
C LYS A 43 -17.23 -12.56 16.24
N LEU A 44 -18.54 -12.69 15.97
CA LEU A 44 -19.26 -13.96 16.13
C LEU A 44 -18.82 -15.04 15.13
N PHE A 45 -18.24 -14.63 14.01
CA PHE A 45 -17.91 -15.49 12.87
C PHE A 45 -16.43 -15.47 12.50
N VAL A 46 -15.59 -14.66 13.16
CA VAL A 46 -14.20 -14.50 12.75
C VAL A 46 -13.26 -14.68 13.93
N VAL A 47 -12.16 -15.36 13.65
CA VAL A 47 -11.02 -15.47 14.54
C VAL A 47 -9.88 -14.69 13.91
N GLU A 48 -9.33 -13.75 14.66
CA GLU A 48 -8.08 -13.09 14.29
C GLU A 48 -6.91 -14.02 14.61
N LYS A 49 -6.04 -14.20 13.63
CA LYS A 49 -4.76 -14.91 13.74
C LYS A 49 -3.65 -13.91 13.53
N GLY A 50 -2.51 -14.17 14.16
CA GLY A 50 -1.31 -13.38 14.00
C GLY A 50 -0.10 -14.28 13.99
N ASP A 51 0.94 -13.81 13.30
CA ASP A 51 2.26 -14.42 13.30
C ASP A 51 3.30 -13.30 13.23
N ASP A 52 4.52 -13.60 13.66
CA ASP A 52 5.62 -12.64 13.68
C ASP A 52 6.96 -13.29 13.34
N ASN A 53 7.90 -12.49 12.87
CA ASN A 53 9.24 -12.97 12.51
C ASN A 53 10.19 -13.13 13.72
N GLY A 54 9.69 -13.00 14.95
CA GLY A 54 10.48 -13.05 16.18
C GLY A 54 11.45 -11.88 16.35
N TYR A 55 12.17 -11.88 17.47
CA TYR A 55 13.24 -10.91 17.74
C TYR A 55 14.58 -11.45 17.23
N GLY A 56 14.90 -11.21 15.96
CA GLY A 56 16.15 -11.69 15.35
C GLY A 56 16.71 -10.78 14.26
N GLY A 57 17.58 -9.83 14.62
CA GLY A 57 18.52 -9.10 13.76
C GLY A 57 17.93 -8.12 12.72
N TYR A 58 16.73 -8.36 12.22
CA TYR A 58 15.93 -7.42 11.44
C TYR A 58 14.73 -6.97 12.26
N ALA A 59 14.26 -5.74 12.03
CA ALA A 59 13.16 -5.12 12.76
C ALA A 59 11.97 -6.08 12.95
N PHE A 60 11.44 -6.14 14.17
CA PHE A 60 10.26 -6.91 14.52
C PHE A 60 9.10 -6.56 13.58
N ARG A 61 8.50 -7.59 12.97
CA ARG A 61 7.30 -7.50 12.13
C ARG A 61 6.34 -8.60 12.51
N GLY A 62 5.14 -8.19 12.93
CA GLY A 62 3.98 -9.05 13.02
C GLY A 62 3.00 -8.77 11.89
N TRP A 63 2.19 -9.76 11.54
CA TRP A 63 1.07 -9.62 10.63
C TRP A 63 -0.12 -10.39 11.16
N ASN A 64 -1.30 -9.80 11.03
CA ASN A 64 -2.56 -10.43 11.41
C ASN A 64 -3.40 -10.72 10.17
N TRP A 65 -4.20 -11.78 10.25
CA TRP A 65 -5.20 -12.12 9.24
C TRP A 65 -6.47 -12.66 9.90
N PHE A 66 -7.55 -12.62 9.13
CA PHE A 66 -8.86 -13.10 9.58
C PHE A 66 -9.19 -14.46 8.99
N GLU A 67 -9.64 -15.35 9.86
CA GLU A 67 -10.21 -16.65 9.51
C GLU A 67 -11.69 -16.66 9.88
N TRP A 68 -12.53 -16.78 8.86
CA TRP A 68 -13.98 -16.75 8.98
C TRP A 68 -14.57 -18.15 9.07
N ASP A 69 -15.47 -18.36 10.01
CA ASP A 69 -16.33 -19.52 10.05
C ASP A 69 -17.24 -19.55 8.81
N GLU A 70 -17.29 -20.70 8.13
CA GLU A 70 -18.14 -20.90 6.95
C GLU A 70 -19.62 -20.58 7.19
N ARG A 71 -20.12 -20.67 8.43
CA ARG A 71 -21.50 -20.31 8.80
C ARG A 71 -21.86 -18.88 8.40
N ILE A 72 -20.89 -17.97 8.25
CA ILE A 72 -21.17 -16.60 7.79
C ILE A 72 -21.80 -16.57 6.39
N LEU A 73 -21.57 -17.59 5.55
CA LEU A 73 -22.17 -17.67 4.22
C LEU A 73 -23.70 -17.74 4.26
N GLU A 74 -24.28 -18.21 5.37
CA GLU A 74 -25.73 -18.25 5.58
C GLU A 74 -26.31 -16.88 5.95
N GLU A 75 -25.47 -15.98 6.47
CA GLU A 75 -25.86 -14.62 6.87
C GLU A 75 -25.67 -13.59 5.76
N LEU A 76 -24.87 -13.94 4.72
CA LEU A 76 -24.50 -13.04 3.65
C LEU A 76 -25.53 -13.01 2.52
N ASP A 77 -25.94 -11.82 2.09
CA ASP A 77 -26.75 -11.64 0.89
C ASP A 77 -25.87 -11.79 -0.36
N THR A 78 -25.82 -13.02 -0.87
CA THR A 78 -25.09 -13.37 -2.09
C THR A 78 -25.97 -13.42 -3.34
N SER A 79 -27.10 -12.70 -3.33
CA SER A 79 -27.98 -12.52 -4.48
C SER A 79 -27.23 -11.94 -5.69
N VAL A 80 -27.78 -12.17 -6.89
CA VAL A 80 -27.17 -11.69 -8.13
C VAL A 80 -27.08 -10.16 -8.13
N GLU A 81 -28.13 -9.50 -7.61
CA GLU A 81 -28.27 -8.06 -7.50
C GLU A 81 -27.23 -7.48 -6.54
N ASN A 82 -27.11 -8.02 -5.32
CA ASN A 82 -26.16 -7.51 -4.35
C ASN A 82 -24.72 -7.73 -4.83
N LYS A 83 -24.39 -8.91 -5.38
CA LYS A 83 -23.06 -9.14 -5.96
C LYS A 83 -22.73 -8.18 -7.10
N ARG A 84 -23.71 -7.80 -7.94
CA ARG A 84 -23.51 -6.79 -8.98
C ARG A 84 -23.19 -5.43 -8.37
N TYR A 85 -23.96 -5.01 -7.36
CA TYR A 85 -23.71 -3.77 -6.61
C TYR A 85 -22.30 -3.74 -6.00
N ILE A 86 -21.89 -4.82 -5.32
CA ILE A 86 -20.56 -4.93 -4.72
C ILE A 86 -19.45 -4.81 -5.77
N ARG A 87 -19.58 -5.47 -6.93
CA ARG A 87 -18.60 -5.36 -8.02
C ARG A 87 -18.50 -3.94 -8.56
N GLU A 88 -19.62 -3.28 -8.77
CA GLU A 88 -19.69 -1.89 -9.23
C GLU A 88 -19.00 -0.95 -8.23
N LYS A 89 -19.39 -1.03 -6.96
CA LYS A 89 -18.78 -0.26 -5.86
C LYS A 89 -17.27 -0.50 -5.75
N THR A 90 -16.83 -1.75 -5.79
CA THR A 90 -15.41 -2.11 -5.77
C THR A 90 -14.66 -1.47 -6.95
N SER A 91 -15.27 -1.47 -8.14
CA SER A 91 -14.69 -0.87 -9.34
C SER A 91 -14.52 0.65 -9.21
N GLU A 92 -15.51 1.32 -8.59
CA GLU A 92 -15.52 2.76 -8.36
C GLU A 92 -14.47 3.16 -7.32
N GLU A 93 -14.41 2.46 -6.19
CA GLU A 93 -13.40 2.70 -5.16
C GLU A 93 -11.99 2.46 -5.69
N ARG A 94 -11.79 1.46 -6.57
CA ARG A 94 -10.50 1.25 -7.26
C ARG A 94 -10.18 2.38 -8.24
N ARG A 95 -11.17 2.95 -8.93
CA ARG A 95 -10.98 4.11 -9.82
C ARG A 95 -10.60 5.34 -9.01
N ARG A 96 -11.32 5.63 -7.93
CA ARG A 96 -11.04 6.75 -7.02
C ARG A 96 -9.63 6.69 -6.43
N ARG A 97 -9.26 5.56 -5.82
CA ARG A 97 -7.91 5.37 -5.25
C ARG A 97 -6.79 5.50 -6.27
N ARG A 98 -7.02 5.05 -7.51
CA ARG A 98 -6.03 5.23 -8.59
C ARG A 98 -5.88 6.69 -8.98
N ALA A 99 -6.98 7.43 -9.12
CA ALA A 99 -6.95 8.85 -9.43
C ALA A 99 -6.25 9.66 -8.32
N GLU A 100 -6.56 9.38 -7.05
CA GLU A 100 -5.89 9.98 -5.89
C GLU A 100 -4.38 9.72 -5.90
N LYS A 101 -3.96 8.46 -6.08
CA LYS A 101 -2.53 8.12 -6.15
C LYS A 101 -1.80 8.78 -7.31
N VAL A 102 -2.46 8.94 -8.47
CA VAL A 102 -1.89 9.65 -9.62
C VAL A 102 -1.71 11.13 -9.27
N ALA A 103 -2.72 11.78 -8.71
CA ALA A 103 -2.63 13.19 -8.31
C ALA A 103 -1.57 13.43 -7.22
N GLU A 104 -1.49 12.55 -6.22
CA GLU A 104 -0.44 12.58 -5.19
C GLU A 104 0.96 12.43 -5.81
N SER A 105 1.11 11.51 -6.76
CA SER A 105 2.38 11.31 -7.47
C SER A 105 2.77 12.53 -8.30
N GLU A 106 1.84 13.11 -9.05
CA GLU A 106 2.06 14.33 -9.84
C GLU A 106 2.47 15.51 -8.95
N ALA A 107 1.77 15.71 -7.81
CA ALA A 107 2.11 16.75 -6.84
C ALA A 107 3.50 16.53 -6.24
N TYR A 108 3.83 15.28 -5.88
CA TYR A 108 5.16 14.92 -5.39
C TYR A 108 6.25 15.23 -6.42
N TRP A 109 6.10 14.79 -7.67
CA TRP A 109 7.08 15.01 -8.72
C TRP A 109 7.23 16.49 -9.07
N LYS A 110 6.12 17.25 -9.11
CA LYS A 110 6.16 18.71 -9.29
C LYS A 110 6.98 19.41 -8.21
N LYS A 111 6.82 19.01 -6.95
CA LYS A 111 7.59 19.54 -5.80
C LYS A 111 9.08 19.17 -5.87
N VAL A 112 9.40 17.95 -6.30
CA VAL A 112 10.79 17.49 -6.46
C VAL A 112 11.48 18.23 -7.60
N ASN A 113 10.80 18.43 -8.72
CA ASN A 113 11.37 19.13 -9.88
C ASN A 113 11.56 20.63 -9.62
N SER A 114 10.60 21.31 -8.97
CA SER A 114 10.75 22.73 -8.62
C SER A 114 11.85 22.99 -7.58
N ARG A 115 12.25 22.00 -6.78
CA ARG A 115 13.44 22.10 -5.91
C ARG A 115 14.76 22.02 -6.68
N LYS A 116 14.80 21.30 -7.81
CA LYS A 116 16.00 21.19 -8.65
C LYS A 116 16.24 22.43 -9.51
N GLU A 117 15.19 23.21 -9.78
CA GLU A 117 15.25 24.44 -10.57
C GLU A 117 15.66 25.68 -9.75
N ARG A 118 15.90 25.56 -8.44
CA ARG A 118 16.49 26.67 -7.68
C ARG A 118 17.93 26.88 -8.16
N PRO A 119 18.32 28.10 -8.55
CA PRO A 119 19.68 28.37 -8.99
C PRO A 119 20.67 28.05 -7.87
N ALA A 120 21.82 27.45 -8.24
CA ALA A 120 22.88 27.04 -7.31
C ALA A 120 23.43 28.19 -6.43
N GLU A 121 23.12 29.44 -6.77
CA GLU A 121 23.48 30.63 -6.01
C GLU A 121 22.77 30.71 -4.66
N ASP A 122 21.52 30.24 -4.55
CA ASP A 122 20.70 30.36 -3.33
C ASP A 122 21.15 29.39 -2.21
N ILE A 123 21.62 28.20 -2.61
CA ILE A 123 22.18 27.20 -1.67
C ILE A 123 23.49 27.72 -1.05
N SER A 124 24.27 28.51 -1.80
CA SER A 124 25.52 29.09 -1.29
C SER A 124 25.30 30.18 -0.24
N ASN A 125 24.17 30.89 -0.31
CA ASN A 125 23.83 31.95 0.62
C ASN A 125 23.25 31.41 1.93
N GLU A 126 22.42 30.36 1.90
CA GLU A 126 21.94 29.68 3.13
C GLU A 126 23.08 28.96 3.87
N LEU A 127 24.09 28.44 3.16
CA LEU A 127 25.20 27.71 3.80
C LEU A 127 26.20 28.65 4.50
N LYS A 128 26.29 29.93 4.09
CA LYS A 128 27.17 30.92 4.71
C LYS A 128 26.63 31.46 6.05
N ASP A 129 25.33 31.30 6.32
CA ASP A 129 24.70 31.84 7.53
C ASP A 129 24.56 30.80 8.66
N SER A 130 24.73 29.50 8.37
CA SER A 130 24.78 28.48 9.41
C SER A 130 26.19 28.35 10.00
N THR A 131 26.52 29.27 10.90
CA THR A 131 27.66 29.12 11.80
C THR A 131 27.36 28.04 12.85
N THR A 132 27.12 26.80 12.45
CA THR A 132 27.14 25.63 13.33
C THR A 132 27.37 24.38 12.48
N GLY A 133 28.62 23.95 12.43
CA GLY A 133 29.06 22.84 11.61
C GLY A 133 28.39 21.50 11.97
N LYS A 134 27.94 20.80 10.92
CA LYS A 134 28.06 19.34 10.72
C LYS A 134 27.54 19.01 9.31
N LEU A 135 28.45 19.10 8.33
CA LEU A 135 28.22 18.75 6.93
C LEU A 135 28.14 17.23 6.78
N VAL A 136 26.95 16.69 6.50
CA VAL A 136 26.75 15.32 6.01
C VAL A 136 26.91 15.34 4.49
N ILE A 137 28.16 15.36 4.01
CA ILE A 137 28.48 15.16 2.58
C ILE A 137 28.66 13.65 2.36
N GLY A 138 27.55 12.91 2.30
CA GLY A 138 27.58 11.46 2.08
C GLY A 138 26.85 10.99 0.82
N ALA A 139 25.85 11.72 0.33
CA ALA A 139 24.88 11.16 -0.63
C ALA A 139 25.12 11.53 -2.11
N LEU A 140 25.88 12.59 -2.42
CA LEU A 140 26.03 13.06 -3.80
C LEU A 140 27.09 12.29 -4.62
N ALA A 141 28.10 11.70 -3.98
CA ALA A 141 29.18 11.01 -4.69
C ALA A 141 28.73 9.69 -5.34
N LEU A 142 27.73 9.00 -4.77
CA LEU A 142 27.29 7.68 -5.24
C LEU A 142 26.47 7.75 -6.53
N VAL A 143 25.71 8.82 -6.75
CA VAL A 143 24.87 8.97 -7.96
C VAL A 143 25.73 9.24 -9.19
N VAL A 144 26.81 10.02 -9.05
CA VAL A 144 27.73 10.31 -10.16
C VAL A 144 28.57 9.09 -10.53
N TYR A 145 29.05 8.31 -9.56
CA TYR A 145 29.81 7.09 -9.83
C TYR A 145 28.97 6.01 -10.53
N GLY A 146 27.69 5.87 -10.16
CA GLY A 146 26.78 4.92 -10.81
C GLY A 146 26.54 5.23 -12.29
N ILE A 147 26.34 6.52 -12.63
CA ILE A 147 26.15 6.95 -14.03
C ILE A 147 27.44 6.77 -14.84
N TYR A 148 28.61 7.11 -14.28
CA TYR A 148 29.89 6.95 -14.98
C TYR A 148 30.21 5.48 -15.32
N LYS A 149 29.92 4.55 -14.41
CA LYS A 149 30.20 3.12 -14.63
C LYS A 149 29.28 2.48 -15.68
N VAL A 150 28.03 2.94 -15.77
CA VAL A 150 27.08 2.48 -16.80
C VAL A 150 27.51 2.97 -18.19
N ILE A 151 27.91 4.24 -18.31
CA ILE A 151 28.34 4.81 -19.59
C ILE A 151 29.62 4.13 -20.10
N THR A 152 30.60 3.89 -19.22
CA THR A 152 31.87 3.24 -19.61
C THR A 152 31.74 1.74 -19.92
N HIS A 153 30.69 1.06 -19.45
CA HIS A 153 30.41 -0.34 -19.84
C HIS A 153 29.74 -0.43 -21.21
N ILE A 154 28.92 0.56 -21.57
CA ILE A 154 28.26 0.59 -22.88
C ILE A 154 29.29 0.89 -23.97
N THR A 155 30.21 1.84 -23.75
CA THR A 155 31.21 2.22 -24.76
C THR A 155 32.35 1.22 -24.95
N LYS A 156 32.44 0.15 -24.14
CA LYS A 156 33.49 -0.87 -24.24
C LYS A 156 33.06 -2.15 -24.96
N ASN A 157 31.79 -2.27 -25.31
CA ASN A 157 31.23 -3.44 -26.00
C ASN A 157 31.00 -3.20 -27.50
N ASP A 158 31.45 -2.07 -28.04
CA ASP A 158 31.29 -1.68 -29.45
C ASP A 158 32.61 -1.77 -30.28
N ASP A 159 33.65 -2.44 -29.76
CA ASP A 159 34.87 -2.80 -30.53
C ASP A 159 35.07 -4.33 -30.59
#